data_AF-A0A0C2H730-F1
#
_entry.id   AF-A0A0C2H730-F1
#
_cell.length_a   1.000
_cell.length_b   1.000
_cell.length_c   1.000
_cell.angle_alpha   90.00
_cell.angle_beta   90.00
_cell.angle_gamma   90.00
#
_symmetry.space_group_name_H-M   'P 1'
#
loop_
_entity.id
_entity.type
_entity.pdbx_description
1 polymer ?
#
loop_
_entity_poly.entity_id
_entity_poly.type
_entity_poly.pdbx_seq_one_letter_code
_entity_poly.pdbx_strand_id
1 'polypeptide(L)'
;MPYSFNMSKKVEGFQPSYRPLRRLETAHVDCGRVLNGDKDYIASIAKNRPVLIHKNEERSCEMIRHSIVPPTQMKKMMFGVAFARVVYRNHDVIIKSPYEMVEIYKLLEGANDIEISPCPEDRLDQSRQWDARSLNLFRDESAMTPKQLSAQLTFAKGAAQASLSRPAVEWLVNTANLTNLMNQLNEKQFGVDEILMESLQVSDDLDMPGRFTSECLMRGLNTPFISRSDISCLSCKMSIWEYDDAYRCRSKYSRKSICILGIEDLQTLSQYPHLMANKVKFNRNRKRPDANYKLECE
;
A
#
# COMPACT_ATOMS: atom_id res chain seq x y z
N MET A 1 11.00 9.22 -60.26
CA MET A 1 12.19 9.95 -59.77
C MET A 1 11.91 10.43 -58.36
N PRO A 2 12.88 10.32 -57.44
CA PRO A 2 12.66 10.32 -56.01
C PRO A 2 12.83 11.72 -55.40
N TYR A 3 12.03 12.06 -54.39
CA TYR A 3 12.38 13.13 -53.45
C TYR A 3 12.90 12.48 -52.16
N SER A 4 14.23 12.49 -52.07
CA SER A 4 15.02 12.23 -50.88
C SER A 4 14.65 13.19 -49.75
N PHE A 5 14.14 12.69 -48.62
CA PHE A 5 14.07 13.46 -47.40
C PHE A 5 15.39 13.36 -46.65
N ASN A 6 16.09 14.48 -46.60
CA ASN A 6 17.43 14.63 -46.05
C ASN A 6 17.35 14.61 -44.51
N MET A 7 17.94 13.58 -43.90
CA MET A 7 18.03 13.42 -42.45
C MET A 7 19.24 14.22 -41.93
N SER A 8 19.06 15.51 -41.71
CA SER A 8 20.10 16.35 -41.07
C SER A 8 19.52 17.62 -40.46
N LYS A 9 18.87 17.47 -39.29
CA LYS A 9 18.94 18.50 -38.25
C LYS A 9 19.26 17.83 -36.93
N LYS A 10 20.51 18.02 -36.48
CA LYS A 10 20.89 17.91 -35.08
C LYS A 10 19.90 18.76 -34.29
N VAL A 11 19.06 18.14 -33.48
CA VAL A 11 18.36 18.85 -32.41
C VAL A 11 19.42 19.11 -31.34
N GLU A 12 20.06 20.27 -31.45
CA GLU A 12 20.88 20.82 -30.38
C GLU A 12 20.01 21.07 -29.15
N GLY A 13 20.43 20.48 -28.04
CA GLY A 13 20.28 21.08 -26.72
C GLY A 13 18.86 21.28 -26.19
N PHE A 14 18.07 20.21 -26.05
CA PHE A 14 17.07 20.18 -24.98
C PHE A 14 17.70 19.48 -23.76
N GLN A 15 18.45 20.24 -22.95
CA GLN A 15 18.76 19.77 -21.60
C GLN A 15 17.48 19.87 -20.77
N PRO A 16 16.94 18.77 -20.23
CA PRO A 16 15.87 18.89 -19.26
C PRO A 16 16.46 19.56 -18.03
N SER A 17 15.98 20.77 -17.70
CA SER A 17 16.42 21.63 -16.60
C SER A 17 16.07 21.10 -15.21
N TYR A 18 15.87 19.78 -15.08
CA TYR A 18 15.75 19.08 -13.83
C TYR A 18 16.17 17.62 -14.03
N ARG A 19 17.38 17.27 -13.58
CA ARG A 19 17.67 15.88 -13.21
C ARG A 19 17.42 15.81 -11.71
N PRO A 20 16.44 15.04 -11.23
CA PRO A 20 16.42 14.64 -9.82
C PRO A 20 17.83 14.16 -9.48
N LEU A 21 18.36 14.49 -8.30
CA LEU A 21 19.66 13.98 -7.86
C LEU A 21 19.62 12.44 -7.87
N ARG A 22 19.95 11.85 -9.02
CA ARG A 22 20.09 10.42 -9.18
C ARG A 22 21.40 10.07 -8.53
N ARG A 23 21.34 9.12 -7.61
CA ARG A 23 22.53 8.49 -7.06
C ARG A 23 23.40 7.98 -8.21
N LEU A 24 24.71 8.20 -8.12
CA LEU A 24 25.65 7.80 -9.17
C LEU A 24 25.54 6.31 -9.46
N GLU A 25 25.27 5.51 -8.42
CA GLU A 25 25.07 4.07 -8.49
C GLU A 25 23.92 3.67 -9.42
N THR A 26 22.89 4.52 -9.59
CA THR A 26 21.73 4.24 -10.44
C THR A 26 21.59 5.19 -11.62
N ALA A 27 22.51 6.15 -11.77
CA ALA A 27 22.44 7.18 -12.82
C ALA A 27 22.51 6.61 -14.23
N HIS A 28 23.16 5.45 -14.40
CA HIS A 28 23.28 4.73 -15.67
C HIS A 28 22.02 3.93 -16.06
N VAL A 29 21.04 3.83 -15.16
CA VAL A 29 19.79 3.09 -15.43
C VAL A 29 18.83 3.97 -16.23
N ASP A 30 18.45 3.48 -17.41
CA ASP A 30 17.45 4.08 -18.28
C ASP A 30 16.05 3.58 -17.89
N CYS A 31 15.37 4.37 -17.06
CA CYS A 31 14.01 4.07 -16.62
C CYS A 31 13.01 4.02 -17.78
N GLY A 32 13.24 4.74 -18.88
CA GLY A 32 12.33 4.74 -20.03
C GLY A 32 12.31 3.36 -20.71
N ARG A 33 13.48 2.78 -20.95
CA ARG A 33 13.60 1.41 -21.48
C ARG A 33 12.98 0.37 -20.55
N VAL A 34 13.16 0.53 -19.24
CA VAL A 34 12.56 -0.35 -18.24
C VAL A 34 11.03 -0.28 -18.26
N LEU A 35 10.46 0.92 -18.23
CA LEU A 35 9.00 1.11 -18.24
C LEU A 35 8.36 0.73 -19.58
N ASN A 36 9.10 0.83 -20.68
CA ASN A 36 8.67 0.36 -22.00
C ASN A 36 8.82 -1.17 -22.18
N GLY A 37 9.43 -1.88 -21.23
CA GLY A 37 9.54 -3.34 -21.26
C GLY A 37 10.64 -3.91 -22.14
N ASP A 38 11.75 -3.19 -22.31
CA ASP A 38 12.94 -3.68 -23.00
C ASP A 38 13.54 -4.88 -22.26
N LYS A 39 13.19 -6.10 -22.69
CA LYS A 39 13.50 -7.35 -22.01
C LYS A 39 15.01 -7.58 -21.86
N ASP A 40 15.78 -7.29 -22.91
CA ASP A 40 17.24 -7.50 -22.92
C ASP A 40 17.93 -6.50 -21.99
N TYR A 41 17.48 -5.24 -22.02
CA TYR A 41 17.99 -4.23 -21.10
C TYR A 41 17.66 -4.56 -19.64
N ILE A 42 16.41 -4.91 -19.36
CA ILE A 42 15.96 -5.32 -18.02
C ILE A 42 16.79 -6.50 -17.53
N ALA A 43 17.00 -7.53 -18.35
CA ALA A 43 17.82 -8.70 -17.99
C ALA A 43 19.27 -8.31 -17.68
N SER A 44 19.84 -7.38 -18.45
CA SER A 44 21.21 -6.89 -18.25
C SER A 44 21.39 -6.17 -16.90
N ILE A 45 20.43 -5.32 -16.51
CA ILE A 45 20.43 -4.63 -15.21
C ILE A 45 20.08 -5.59 -14.07
N ALA A 46 19.15 -6.52 -14.27
CA ALA A 46 18.79 -7.54 -13.29
C ALA A 46 19.98 -8.46 -12.94
N LYS A 47 20.85 -8.76 -13.92
CA LYS A 47 22.10 -9.51 -13.70
C LYS A 47 23.14 -8.71 -12.91
N ASN A 48 23.16 -7.39 -13.08
CA ASN A 48 24.12 -6.47 -12.48
C ASN A 48 23.43 -5.41 -11.62
N ARG A 49 22.61 -5.84 -10.65
CA ARG A 49 21.80 -4.90 -9.85
C ARG A 49 22.67 -3.87 -9.13
N PRO A 50 22.36 -2.57 -9.23
CA PRO A 50 23.06 -1.54 -8.48
C PRO A 50 23.02 -1.78 -6.97
N VAL A 51 24.17 -1.68 -6.32
CA VAL A 51 24.28 -1.77 -4.86
C VAL A 51 24.36 -0.35 -4.32
N LEU A 52 23.35 0.06 -3.53
CA LEU A 52 23.38 1.36 -2.89
C LEU A 52 24.46 1.39 -1.82
N ILE A 53 25.36 2.36 -1.90
CA ILE A 53 26.39 2.60 -0.90
C ILE A 53 25.82 3.57 0.14
N HIS A 54 25.98 3.24 1.42
CA HIS A 54 25.62 4.17 2.48
C HIS A 54 26.69 5.26 2.55
N LYS A 55 26.35 6.47 2.15
CA LYS A 55 27.17 7.66 2.39
C LYS A 55 26.53 8.47 3.51
N ASN A 56 27.33 8.84 4.51
CA ASN A 56 26.95 9.87 5.47
C ASN A 56 27.03 11.21 4.74
N GLU A 57 26.01 11.49 3.93
CA GLU A 57 25.83 12.79 3.29
C GLU A 57 25.17 13.71 4.32
N GLU A 58 25.72 14.90 4.52
CA GLU A 58 25.02 15.97 5.21
C GLU A 58 23.73 16.28 4.46
N ARG A 59 22.61 16.25 5.18
CA ARG A 59 21.29 16.52 4.62
C ARG A 59 20.71 17.76 5.27
N SER A 60 21.04 18.92 4.73
CA SER A 60 20.32 20.14 5.08
C SER A 60 18.86 20.06 4.62
N CYS A 61 17.97 20.79 5.29
CA CYS A 61 16.56 20.90 4.88
C CYS A 61 16.43 21.41 3.44
N GLU A 62 17.30 22.32 3.01
CA GLU A 62 17.35 22.84 1.64
C GLU A 62 17.68 21.72 0.63
N MET A 63 18.71 20.91 0.90
CA MET A 63 19.11 19.79 0.05
C MET A 63 18.00 18.72 -0.06
N ILE A 64 17.32 18.43 1.05
CA ILE A 64 16.17 17.52 1.08
C ILE A 64 15.03 18.10 0.22
N ARG A 65 14.73 19.39 0.37
CA ARG A 65 13.66 20.05 -0.38
C ARG A 65 13.94 20.03 -1.88
N HIS A 66 15.16 20.34 -2.31
CA HIS A 66 15.58 20.24 -3.71
C HIS A 66 15.48 18.82 -4.28
N SER A 67 15.67 17.80 -3.43
CA SER A 67 15.63 16.40 -3.85
C SER A 67 14.22 15.83 -3.94
N ILE A 68 13.27 16.34 -3.15
CA ILE A 68 11.91 15.81 -3.04
C ILE A 68 10.90 16.65 -3.81
N VAL A 69 11.01 17.98 -3.70
CA VAL A 69 10.04 18.91 -4.28
C VAL A 69 10.51 19.25 -5.69
N PRO A 70 9.68 18.99 -6.72
CA PRO A 70 10.03 19.39 -8.07
C PRO A 70 10.11 20.93 -8.15
N PRO A 71 11.01 21.49 -8.98
CA PRO A 71 11.13 22.94 -9.17
C PRO A 71 9.93 23.52 -9.92
N THR A 72 9.09 22.66 -10.48
CA THR A 72 7.87 23.04 -11.19
C THR A 72 6.71 23.27 -10.21
N GLN A 73 5.90 24.28 -10.49
CA GLN A 73 4.68 24.52 -9.74
C GLN A 73 3.74 23.32 -9.85
N MET A 74 3.47 22.69 -8.70
CA MET A 74 2.54 21.57 -8.59
C MET A 74 1.11 22.09 -8.64
N LYS A 75 0.23 21.40 -9.39
CA LYS A 75 -1.21 21.66 -9.36
C LYS A 75 -1.74 21.44 -7.93
N LYS A 76 -2.61 22.34 -7.46
CA LYS A 76 -3.28 22.18 -6.17
C LYS A 76 -4.21 20.96 -6.22
N MET A 77 -4.09 20.08 -5.22
CA MET A 77 -4.99 18.93 -5.06
C MET A 77 -6.36 19.39 -4.53
N MET A 78 -7.43 18.69 -4.91
CA MET A 78 -8.79 19.00 -4.44
C MET A 78 -8.94 18.74 -2.93
N PHE A 79 -8.32 17.68 -2.44
CA PHE A 79 -8.26 17.34 -1.02
C PHE A 79 -6.92 16.67 -0.69
N GLY A 80 -6.59 16.64 0.60
CA GLY A 80 -5.38 16.00 1.11
C GLY A 80 -5.62 14.53 1.43
N VAL A 81 -4.58 13.71 1.24
CA VAL A 81 -4.52 12.31 1.67
C VAL A 81 -3.54 12.20 2.83
N ALA A 82 -3.97 11.58 3.94
CA ALA A 82 -3.13 11.31 5.09
C ALA A 82 -2.60 9.87 5.04
N PHE A 83 -1.33 9.68 5.39
CA PHE A 83 -0.70 8.35 5.41
C PHE A 83 -0.29 7.99 6.84
N ALA A 84 -0.83 6.88 7.36
CA ALA A 84 -0.36 6.26 8.59
C ALA A 84 0.57 5.10 8.23
N ARG A 85 1.89 5.31 8.32
CA ARG A 85 2.89 4.30 7.94
C ARG A 85 3.62 3.74 9.14
N VAL A 86 3.53 2.43 9.35
CA VAL A 86 4.35 1.71 10.32
C VAL A 86 5.76 1.51 9.76
N VAL A 87 6.72 2.27 10.27
CA VAL A 87 8.13 2.21 9.85
C VAL A 87 8.77 0.91 10.34
N TYR A 88 9.84 0.45 9.68
CA TYR A 88 10.62 -0.78 9.95
C TYR A 88 10.00 -2.11 9.50
N ARG A 89 8.67 -2.20 9.31
CA ARG A 89 8.02 -3.42 8.77
C ARG A 89 7.52 -3.24 7.34
N ASN A 90 7.22 -2.02 6.92
CA ASN A 90 6.59 -1.74 5.63
C ASN A 90 7.60 -1.58 4.49
N HIS A 91 7.42 -2.40 3.46
CA HIS A 91 8.22 -2.45 2.24
C HIS A 91 7.42 -1.96 1.03
N ASP A 92 6.41 -1.13 1.30
CA ASP A 92 5.51 -0.58 0.31
C ASP A 92 6.17 0.52 -0.50
N VAL A 93 5.85 0.55 -1.78
CA VAL A 93 6.16 1.64 -2.70
C VAL A 93 4.86 2.11 -3.31
N ILE A 94 4.65 3.43 -3.30
CA ILE A 94 3.51 4.06 -3.97
C ILE A 94 3.77 4.03 -5.48
N ILE A 95 2.77 3.55 -6.24
CA ILE A 95 2.84 3.37 -7.70
C ILE A 95 1.84 4.27 -8.46
N LYS A 96 1.22 5.21 -7.75
CA LYS A 96 0.35 6.25 -8.31
C LYS A 96 0.84 7.62 -7.87
N SER A 97 0.67 8.61 -8.73
CA SER A 97 0.91 10.00 -8.35
C SER A 97 -0.13 10.47 -7.32
N PRO A 98 0.15 11.53 -6.54
CA PRO A 98 -0.83 12.19 -5.69
C PRO A 98 -2.11 12.60 -6.44
N TYR A 99 -1.99 12.96 -7.71
CA TYR A 99 -3.15 13.34 -8.53
C TYR A 99 -4.01 12.13 -8.89
N GLU A 100 -3.41 11.02 -9.31
CA GLU A 100 -4.14 9.79 -9.58
C GLU A 100 -4.83 9.26 -8.31
N MET A 101 -4.16 9.31 -7.16
CA MET A 101 -4.76 8.93 -5.87
C MET A 101 -6.02 9.76 -5.57
N VAL A 102 -5.95 11.08 -5.77
CA VAL A 102 -7.09 11.97 -5.55
C VAL A 102 -8.25 11.67 -6.51
N GLU A 103 -7.99 11.41 -7.79
CA GLU A 103 -9.04 11.03 -8.74
C GLU A 103 -9.67 9.68 -8.38
N ILE A 104 -8.86 8.70 -7.97
CA ILE A 104 -9.33 7.39 -7.51
C ILE A 104 -10.21 7.53 -6.26
N TYR A 105 -9.77 8.28 -5.24
CA TYR A 105 -10.56 8.47 -4.03
C TYR A 105 -11.83 9.30 -4.27
N LYS A 106 -11.84 10.17 -5.29
CA LYS A 106 -13.05 10.85 -5.74
C LYS A 106 -14.05 9.86 -6.33
N LEU A 107 -13.60 8.87 -7.11
CA LEU A 107 -14.47 7.82 -7.65
C LEU A 107 -15.05 6.91 -6.56
N LEU A 108 -14.34 6.74 -5.43
CA LEU A 108 -14.85 5.99 -4.28
C LEU A 108 -15.92 6.75 -3.48
N GLU A 109 -16.05 8.07 -3.67
CA GLU A 109 -17.13 8.89 -3.10
C GLU A 109 -17.37 8.70 -1.60
N GLY A 110 -16.29 8.53 -0.82
CA GLY A 110 -16.35 8.34 0.64
C GLY A 110 -16.48 6.88 1.09
N ALA A 111 -16.59 5.93 0.17
CA ALA A 111 -16.40 4.52 0.47
C ALA A 111 -14.96 4.26 0.94
N ASN A 112 -14.83 3.40 1.94
CA ASN A 112 -13.55 2.86 2.37
C ASN A 112 -13.06 1.85 1.33
N ASP A 113 -11.80 1.45 1.35
CA ASP A 113 -11.27 0.42 0.45
C ASP A 113 -10.36 -0.55 1.20
N ILE A 114 -10.85 -1.78 1.33
CA ILE A 114 -10.35 -2.82 2.21
C ILE A 114 -10.58 -4.17 1.55
N GLU A 115 -9.63 -5.10 1.69
CA GLU A 115 -9.79 -6.49 1.23
C GLU A 115 -10.78 -7.22 2.12
N ILE A 116 -11.75 -7.94 1.55
CA ILE A 116 -12.69 -8.73 2.34
C ILE A 116 -12.78 -10.14 1.78
N SER A 117 -12.56 -11.10 2.65
CA SER A 117 -12.66 -12.54 2.40
C SER A 117 -13.25 -13.25 3.63
N PRO A 118 -13.82 -14.46 3.47
CA PRO A 118 -14.31 -15.25 4.58
C PRO A 118 -13.27 -15.43 5.69
N CYS A 119 -13.66 -15.15 6.94
CA CYS A 119 -12.79 -15.38 8.10
C CYS A 119 -12.77 -16.88 8.43
N PRO A 120 -11.58 -17.52 8.49
CA PRO A 120 -11.48 -18.89 8.98
C PRO A 120 -11.89 -19.01 10.45
N GLU A 121 -12.58 -20.08 10.83
CA GLU A 121 -13.12 -20.26 12.18
C GLU A 121 -12.04 -20.36 13.27
N ASP A 122 -10.86 -20.90 12.94
CA ASP A 122 -9.73 -21.07 13.86
C ASP A 122 -9.12 -19.73 14.34
N ARG A 123 -9.43 -18.65 13.61
CA ARG A 123 -8.96 -17.29 13.89
C ARG A 123 -9.74 -16.58 14.97
N LEU A 124 -10.89 -17.13 15.38
CA LEU A 124 -11.77 -16.55 16.38
C LEU A 124 -11.96 -17.52 17.54
N ASP A 125 -12.28 -16.98 18.72
CA ASP A 125 -12.73 -17.78 19.85
C ASP A 125 -14.25 -17.77 19.88
N GLN A 126 -14.85 -18.90 19.50
CA GLN A 126 -16.30 -19.06 19.45
C GLN A 126 -16.95 -19.08 20.84
N SER A 127 -16.17 -19.22 21.92
CA SER A 127 -16.68 -19.17 23.30
C SER A 127 -16.92 -17.74 23.81
N ARG A 128 -16.36 -16.74 23.12
CA ARG A 128 -16.48 -15.33 23.50
C ARG A 128 -17.77 -14.71 22.97
N GLN A 129 -18.24 -13.70 23.69
CA GLN A 129 -19.32 -12.84 23.22
C GLN A 129 -18.72 -11.75 22.31
N TRP A 130 -19.29 -11.61 21.12
CA TRP A 130 -18.85 -10.68 20.08
C TRP A 130 -19.93 -9.64 19.74
N ASP A 131 -20.90 -9.41 20.63
CA ASP A 131 -21.86 -8.33 20.48
C ASP A 131 -21.29 -7.00 20.99
N ALA A 132 -21.81 -5.91 20.45
CA ALA A 132 -21.36 -4.55 20.76
C ALA A 132 -21.48 -4.21 22.26
N ARG A 133 -22.46 -4.77 22.97
CA ARG A 133 -22.69 -4.50 24.39
C ARG A 133 -21.68 -5.24 25.26
N SER A 134 -21.45 -6.53 25.05
CA SER A 134 -20.41 -7.29 25.76
C SER A 134 -19.02 -6.73 25.50
N LEU A 135 -18.77 -6.20 24.31
CA LEU A 135 -17.51 -5.56 23.95
C LEU A 135 -17.39 -4.11 24.47
N ASN A 136 -18.45 -3.50 25.00
CA ASN A 136 -18.49 -2.06 25.31
C ASN A 136 -17.95 -1.22 24.13
N LEU A 137 -18.51 -1.48 22.94
CA LEU A 137 -17.95 -1.03 21.67
C LEU A 137 -18.15 0.47 21.40
N PHE A 138 -19.06 1.14 22.10
CA PHE A 138 -19.37 2.55 21.89
C PHE A 138 -18.97 3.38 23.11
N ARG A 139 -18.26 4.49 22.89
CA ARG A 139 -17.83 5.38 23.98
C ARG A 139 -19.01 6.07 24.69
N ASP A 140 -20.03 6.41 23.92
CA ASP A 140 -21.26 7.03 24.41
C ASP A 140 -22.47 6.21 23.92
N GLU A 141 -22.99 5.34 24.78
CA GLU A 141 -24.15 4.51 24.46
C GLU A 141 -25.44 5.34 24.28
N SER A 142 -25.52 6.53 24.90
CA SER A 142 -26.72 7.37 24.83
C SER A 142 -26.94 7.97 23.45
N ALA A 143 -25.85 8.10 22.66
CA ALA A 143 -25.88 8.54 21.27
C ALA A 143 -26.21 7.41 20.28
N MET A 144 -26.29 6.15 20.73
CA MET A 144 -26.44 4.99 19.85
C MET A 144 -27.88 4.49 19.79
N THR A 145 -28.25 3.90 18.65
CA THR A 145 -29.54 3.24 18.49
C THR A 145 -29.56 1.91 19.25
N PRO A 146 -30.75 1.42 19.68
CA PRO A 146 -30.88 0.08 20.26
C PRO A 146 -30.30 -1.02 19.36
N LYS A 147 -30.44 -0.86 18.03
CA LYS A 147 -29.91 -1.78 17.02
C LYS A 147 -28.38 -1.86 17.06
N GLN A 148 -27.71 -0.71 17.13
CA GLN A 148 -26.25 -0.64 17.26
C GLN A 148 -25.77 -1.27 18.57
N LEU A 149 -26.44 -0.98 19.69
CA LEU A 149 -26.07 -1.53 20.99
C LEU A 149 -26.26 -3.05 21.08
N SER A 150 -27.18 -3.63 20.30
CA SER A 150 -27.37 -5.09 20.20
C SER A 150 -26.67 -5.71 18.99
N ALA A 151 -25.85 -4.95 18.26
CA ALA A 151 -25.23 -5.41 17.03
C ALA A 151 -24.31 -6.60 17.29
N GLN A 152 -24.45 -7.65 16.49
CA GLN A 152 -23.52 -8.77 16.47
C GLN A 152 -22.43 -8.53 15.43
N LEU A 153 -21.17 -8.68 15.82
CA LEU A 153 -20.06 -8.53 14.87
C LEU A 153 -20.07 -9.66 13.86
N THR A 154 -20.00 -9.28 12.59
CA THR A 154 -19.68 -10.21 11.49
C THR A 154 -18.19 -10.15 11.25
N PHE A 155 -17.54 -11.31 11.23
CA PHE A 155 -16.10 -11.38 11.05
C PHE A 155 -15.71 -11.67 9.61
N ALA A 156 -14.73 -10.91 9.14
CA ALA A 156 -14.10 -11.09 7.84
C ALA A 156 -12.58 -11.03 8.00
N LYS A 157 -11.88 -11.55 6.99
CA LYS A 157 -10.43 -11.49 6.87
C LYS A 157 -10.04 -10.66 5.66
N GLY A 158 -8.92 -9.96 5.73
CA GLY A 158 -8.34 -9.23 4.60
C GLY A 158 -6.85 -8.98 4.76
N ALA A 159 -6.42 -7.81 4.32
CA ALA A 159 -5.06 -7.32 4.44
C ALA A 159 -5.03 -6.24 5.53
N ALA A 160 -3.93 -6.20 6.29
CA ALA A 160 -3.70 -5.16 7.30
C ALA A 160 -3.59 -3.72 6.75
N GLN A 161 -3.82 -3.52 5.45
CA GLN A 161 -3.81 -2.22 4.78
C GLN A 161 -5.23 -1.83 4.39
N ALA A 162 -5.59 -0.58 4.69
CA ALA A 162 -6.89 -0.02 4.40
C ALA A 162 -6.74 1.42 3.91
N SER A 163 -7.60 1.85 2.98
CA SER A 163 -7.91 3.27 2.80
C SER A 163 -9.23 3.57 3.49
N LEU A 164 -9.20 4.52 4.44
CA LEU A 164 -10.37 4.92 5.20
C LEU A 164 -10.71 6.36 4.89
N SER A 165 -12.01 6.64 4.75
CA SER A 165 -12.53 7.99 4.69
C SER A 165 -12.30 8.72 6.02
N ARG A 166 -12.24 10.05 5.99
CA ARG A 166 -12.12 10.85 7.23
C ARG A 166 -13.26 10.56 8.22
N PRO A 167 -14.54 10.49 7.81
CA PRO A 167 -15.63 10.12 8.71
C PRO A 167 -15.44 8.74 9.36
N ALA A 168 -14.91 7.76 8.62
CA ALA A 168 -14.59 6.45 9.17
C ALA A 168 -13.52 6.53 10.26
N VAL A 169 -12.46 7.31 10.04
CA VAL A 169 -11.42 7.53 11.05
C VAL A 169 -11.97 8.27 12.28
N GLU A 170 -12.81 9.27 12.08
CA GLU A 170 -13.47 9.99 13.19
C GLU A 170 -14.39 9.07 13.99
N TRP A 171 -15.10 8.15 13.33
CA TRP A 171 -15.89 7.12 14.01
C TRP A 171 -15.00 6.20 14.84
N LEU A 172 -13.87 5.71 14.30
CA LEU A 172 -12.92 4.87 15.05
C LEU A 172 -12.35 5.61 16.28
N VAL A 173 -11.99 6.87 16.13
CA VAL A 173 -11.29 7.65 17.16
C VAL A 173 -12.22 8.26 18.21
N ASN A 174 -13.44 8.65 17.83
CA ASN A 174 -14.35 9.38 18.71
C ASN A 174 -15.61 8.58 19.08
N THR A 175 -16.08 7.65 18.23
CA THR A 175 -17.32 6.88 18.49
C THR A 175 -17.03 5.49 19.07
N ALA A 176 -16.16 4.71 18.41
CA ALA A 176 -15.92 3.32 18.77
C ALA A 176 -14.84 3.14 19.87
N ASN A 177 -15.16 2.42 20.94
CA ASN A 177 -14.21 1.92 21.92
C ASN A 177 -13.76 0.50 21.53
N LEU A 178 -12.62 0.40 20.84
CA LEU A 178 -12.11 -0.87 20.33
C LEU A 178 -11.29 -1.68 21.35
N THR A 179 -11.14 -1.20 22.60
CA THR A 179 -10.21 -1.77 23.58
C THR A 179 -10.47 -3.25 23.86
N ASN A 180 -11.71 -3.60 24.21
CA ASN A 180 -12.07 -4.98 24.54
C ASN A 180 -12.02 -5.87 23.30
N LEU A 181 -12.50 -5.36 22.15
CA LEU A 181 -12.44 -6.08 20.88
C LEU A 181 -11.00 -6.43 20.49
N MET A 182 -10.09 -5.46 20.53
CA MET A 182 -8.68 -5.68 20.25
C MET A 182 -8.05 -6.64 21.26
N ASN A 183 -8.35 -6.50 22.54
CA ASN A 183 -7.84 -7.42 23.57
C ASN A 183 -8.28 -8.86 23.32
N GLN A 184 -9.56 -9.08 23.02
CA GLN A 184 -10.08 -10.42 22.71
C GLN A 184 -9.48 -10.98 21.42
N LEU A 185 -9.33 -10.18 20.36
CA LEU A 185 -8.69 -10.62 19.12
C LEU A 185 -7.22 -11.00 19.34
N ASN A 186 -6.50 -10.22 20.16
CA ASN A 186 -5.09 -10.44 20.47
C ASN A 186 -4.82 -11.70 21.33
N GLU A 187 -5.86 -12.36 21.87
CA GLU A 187 -5.69 -13.67 22.51
C GLU A 187 -5.27 -14.75 21.51
N LYS A 188 -5.58 -14.56 20.22
CA LYS A 188 -5.13 -15.43 19.13
C LYS A 188 -3.74 -14.99 18.63
N GLN A 189 -2.92 -15.98 18.24
CA GLN A 189 -1.50 -15.73 17.96
C GLN A 189 -1.19 -15.31 16.52
N PHE A 190 -2.11 -15.48 15.57
CA PHE A 190 -1.77 -15.39 14.15
C PHE A 190 -2.71 -14.49 13.33
N GLY A 191 -2.12 -13.48 12.68
CA GLY A 191 -2.74 -12.57 11.70
C GLY A 191 -4.01 -11.86 12.19
N VAL A 192 -4.01 -11.44 13.45
CA VAL A 192 -5.11 -10.66 14.05
C VAL A 192 -5.26 -9.26 13.42
N ASP A 193 -4.17 -8.76 12.83
CA ASP A 193 -4.11 -7.51 12.07
C ASP A 193 -4.81 -7.58 10.71
N GLU A 194 -5.25 -8.77 10.29
CA GLU A 194 -6.00 -9.05 9.05
C GLU A 194 -7.50 -9.24 9.30
N ILE A 195 -8.03 -8.88 10.47
CA ILE A 195 -9.43 -9.17 10.87
C ILE A 195 -10.18 -7.93 11.31
N LEU A 196 -9.52 -7.05 12.10
CA LEU A 196 -10.20 -5.98 12.80
C LEU A 196 -10.90 -5.00 11.85
N MET A 197 -10.19 -4.48 10.85
CA MET A 197 -10.74 -3.46 9.96
C MET A 197 -11.85 -4.04 9.08
N GLU A 198 -11.66 -5.26 8.60
CA GLU A 198 -12.60 -5.99 7.76
C GLU A 198 -13.90 -6.26 8.49
N SER A 199 -13.80 -6.74 9.74
CA SER A 199 -14.96 -7.07 10.57
C SER A 199 -15.80 -5.84 10.92
N LEU A 200 -15.16 -4.69 11.20
CA LEU A 200 -15.86 -3.43 11.43
C LEU A 200 -16.62 -2.94 10.18
N GLN A 201 -16.11 -3.24 8.98
CA GLN A 201 -16.71 -2.80 7.72
C GLN A 201 -17.88 -3.67 7.28
N VAL A 202 -17.81 -4.99 7.51
CA VAL A 202 -18.90 -5.91 7.13
C VAL A 202 -20.02 -5.98 8.16
N SER A 203 -19.80 -5.46 9.37
CA SER A 203 -20.82 -5.43 10.42
C SER A 203 -21.83 -4.31 10.16
N ASP A 204 -22.85 -4.63 9.36
CA ASP A 204 -23.88 -3.69 8.87
C ASP A 204 -24.52 -2.84 9.98
N ASP A 205 -24.74 -3.44 11.15
CA ASP A 205 -25.44 -2.81 12.27
C ASP A 205 -24.57 -1.83 13.08
N LEU A 206 -23.25 -1.79 12.86
CA LEU A 206 -22.37 -0.80 13.49
C LEU A 206 -22.48 0.58 12.85
N ASP A 207 -22.94 0.63 11.60
CA ASP A 207 -23.09 1.85 10.80
C ASP A 207 -21.81 2.69 10.68
N MET A 208 -20.66 2.01 10.54
CA MET A 208 -19.38 2.67 10.27
C MET A 208 -19.45 3.44 8.94
N PRO A 209 -19.07 4.74 8.89
CA PRO A 209 -19.12 5.51 7.65
C PRO A 209 -18.26 4.93 6.53
N GLY A 210 -18.79 4.94 5.31
CA GLY A 210 -18.08 4.44 4.12
C GLY A 210 -17.94 2.92 4.05
N ARG A 211 -18.70 2.18 4.87
CA ARG A 211 -18.69 0.72 4.91
C ARG A 211 -19.35 0.04 3.71
N PHE A 212 -19.20 -1.27 3.66
CA PHE A 212 -19.84 -2.15 2.70
C PHE A 212 -20.84 -3.07 3.39
N THR A 213 -21.71 -3.71 2.60
CA THR A 213 -22.62 -4.74 3.11
C THR A 213 -21.93 -6.08 3.20
N SER A 214 -22.32 -6.91 4.17
CA SER A 214 -21.88 -8.30 4.28
C SER A 214 -22.38 -9.22 3.14
N GLU A 215 -23.26 -8.75 2.25
CA GLU A 215 -23.92 -9.57 1.23
C GLU A 215 -22.95 -10.35 0.32
N CYS A 216 -21.89 -9.71 -0.18
CA CYS A 216 -20.87 -10.37 -1.01
C CYS A 216 -20.16 -11.49 -0.24
N LEU A 217 -19.82 -11.21 1.02
CA LEU A 217 -19.17 -12.17 1.91
C LEU A 217 -20.07 -13.39 2.17
N MET A 218 -21.36 -13.15 2.44
CA MET A 218 -22.36 -14.20 2.68
C MET A 218 -22.60 -15.08 1.44
N ARG A 219 -22.34 -14.54 0.25
CA ARG A 219 -22.36 -15.29 -1.03
C ARG A 219 -21.04 -16.01 -1.32
N GLY A 220 -20.07 -15.96 -0.41
CA GLY A 220 -18.75 -16.55 -0.59
C GLY A 220 -17.88 -15.82 -1.61
N LEU A 221 -18.20 -14.56 -1.93
CA LEU A 221 -17.46 -13.75 -2.90
C LEU A 221 -16.43 -12.89 -2.17
N ASN A 222 -15.17 -13.00 -2.59
CA ASN A 222 -14.10 -12.11 -2.11
C ASN A 222 -14.23 -10.75 -2.79
N THR A 223 -14.05 -9.66 -2.04
CA THR A 223 -13.96 -8.32 -2.60
C THR A 223 -12.50 -7.88 -2.68
N PRO A 224 -11.97 -7.65 -3.90
CA PRO A 224 -10.65 -7.07 -4.05
C PRO A 224 -10.64 -5.61 -3.59
N PHE A 225 -9.45 -5.04 -3.42
CA PHE A 225 -9.27 -3.66 -2.97
C PHE A 225 -8.15 -2.98 -3.78
N ILE A 226 -8.21 -1.66 -3.89
CA ILE A 226 -7.29 -0.88 -4.73
C ILE A 226 -6.11 -0.29 -3.94
N SER A 227 -6.20 -0.22 -2.61
CA SER A 227 -5.23 0.44 -1.73
C SER A 227 -3.85 -0.19 -1.85
N ARG A 228 -3.79 -1.49 -2.10
CA ARG A 228 -2.54 -2.19 -2.29
C ARG A 228 -2.72 -3.37 -3.22
N SER A 229 -1.83 -3.49 -4.19
CA SER A 229 -1.62 -4.76 -4.88
C SER A 229 -0.88 -5.66 -3.90
N ASP A 230 -1.63 -6.40 -3.10
CA ASP A 230 -1.03 -7.55 -2.47
C ASP A 230 -0.96 -8.70 -3.47
N ILE A 231 0.22 -9.30 -3.51
CA ILE A 231 0.53 -10.57 -4.16
C ILE A 231 -0.29 -11.72 -3.50
N SER A 232 -1.18 -11.43 -2.54
CA SER A 232 -2.15 -12.34 -1.93
C SER A 232 -3.44 -12.49 -2.73
N CYS A 233 -3.82 -11.51 -3.56
CA CYS A 233 -5.13 -11.53 -4.21
C CYS A 233 -5.07 -12.44 -5.45
N LEU A 234 -5.66 -13.64 -5.38
CA LEU A 234 -5.74 -14.58 -6.50
C LEU A 234 -6.38 -13.97 -7.77
N SER A 235 -7.17 -12.90 -7.64
CA SER A 235 -7.79 -12.17 -8.76
C SER A 235 -6.94 -11.01 -9.30
N CYS A 236 -5.92 -10.54 -8.57
CA CYS A 236 -4.97 -9.57 -9.07
C CYS A 236 -3.79 -10.34 -9.67
N LYS A 237 -3.59 -10.26 -10.98
CA LYS A 237 -2.60 -11.02 -11.76
C LYS A 237 -1.12 -10.70 -11.45
N MET A 238 -0.72 -10.56 -10.19
CA MET A 238 0.68 -10.68 -9.78
C MET A 238 0.78 -11.27 -8.37
N SER A 239 0.13 -12.40 -8.15
CA SER A 239 0.10 -13.14 -6.90
C SER A 239 0.87 -14.46 -7.04
N ILE A 240 1.98 -14.58 -6.31
CA ILE A 240 2.91 -15.70 -6.37
C ILE A 240 3.32 -16.01 -4.96
N TRP A 241 2.52 -16.84 -4.32
CA TRP A 241 2.96 -17.57 -3.15
C TRP A 241 3.98 -18.61 -3.60
N GLU A 242 5.04 -18.79 -2.82
CA GLU A 242 6.06 -19.80 -3.09
C GLU A 242 5.49 -21.23 -3.13
N TYR A 243 4.29 -21.44 -2.54
CA TYR A 243 3.52 -22.68 -2.63
C TYR A 243 2.94 -22.95 -4.03
N ASP A 244 2.72 -21.93 -4.87
CA ASP A 244 2.02 -22.07 -6.16
C ASP A 244 2.95 -22.08 -7.38
N ASP A 245 4.13 -21.46 -7.31
CA ASP A 245 5.27 -21.65 -8.23
C ASP A 245 6.35 -20.61 -7.94
N ALA A 246 7.52 -21.03 -7.46
CA ALA A 246 8.71 -20.16 -7.35
C ALA A 246 9.14 -19.53 -8.69
N TYR A 247 8.64 -20.04 -9.82
CA TYR A 247 8.92 -19.59 -11.17
C TYR A 247 8.25 -18.27 -11.58
N ARG A 248 7.21 -17.82 -10.89
CA ARG A 248 6.50 -16.60 -11.31
C ARG A 248 7.13 -15.32 -10.76
N CYS A 249 7.90 -15.37 -9.65
CA CYS A 249 8.52 -14.19 -9.07
C CYS A 249 9.70 -13.78 -9.96
N ARG A 250 9.54 -12.73 -10.77
CA ARG A 250 10.52 -12.39 -11.82
C ARG A 250 11.89 -12.05 -11.27
N SER A 251 11.93 -11.45 -10.08
CA SER A 251 13.16 -11.17 -9.36
C SER A 251 13.86 -12.43 -8.82
N LYS A 252 13.13 -13.56 -8.73
CA LYS A 252 13.52 -14.83 -8.11
C LYS A 252 13.81 -14.74 -6.60
N TYR A 253 13.31 -13.70 -5.93
CA TYR A 253 13.51 -13.52 -4.50
C TYR A 253 12.19 -13.54 -3.74
N SER A 254 12.05 -14.46 -2.79
CA SER A 254 10.93 -14.56 -1.85
C SER A 254 11.40 -14.26 -0.41
N ARG A 255 10.49 -13.77 0.43
CA ARG A 255 10.69 -13.74 1.89
C ARG A 255 9.37 -13.98 2.60
N LYS A 256 9.33 -15.03 3.44
CA LYS A 256 8.10 -15.47 4.11
C LYS A 256 6.99 -15.69 3.08
N SER A 257 7.32 -16.44 2.02
CA SER A 257 6.41 -16.78 0.92
C SER A 257 5.87 -15.61 0.09
N ILE A 258 6.44 -14.40 0.22
CA ILE A 258 6.04 -13.21 -0.54
C ILE A 258 7.19 -12.75 -1.45
N CYS A 259 6.89 -12.53 -2.73
CA CYS A 259 7.84 -12.07 -3.74
C CYS A 259 8.36 -10.66 -3.42
N ILE A 260 9.67 -10.47 -3.62
CA ILE A 260 10.35 -9.18 -3.51
C ILE A 260 10.46 -8.62 -4.92
N LEU A 261 9.75 -7.55 -5.21
CA LEU A 261 9.67 -6.93 -6.52
C LEU A 261 11.02 -6.33 -6.94
N GLY A 262 11.41 -6.61 -8.18
CA GLY A 262 12.64 -6.13 -8.81
C GLY A 262 12.39 -5.17 -9.98
N ILE A 263 13.46 -4.81 -10.70
CA ILE A 263 13.39 -3.99 -11.91
C ILE A 263 12.56 -4.68 -13.02
N GLU A 264 12.49 -6.00 -12.98
CA GLU A 264 11.75 -6.88 -13.89
C GLU A 264 10.23 -6.76 -13.76
N ASP A 265 9.77 -6.23 -12.62
CA ASP A 265 8.36 -6.08 -12.30
C ASP A 265 7.84 -4.66 -12.63
N LEU A 266 8.73 -3.67 -12.78
CA LEU A 266 8.36 -2.25 -12.90
C LEU A 266 7.46 -1.93 -14.09
N GLN A 267 7.70 -2.54 -15.26
CA GLN A 267 6.80 -2.37 -16.41
C GLN A 267 5.38 -2.78 -16.03
N THR A 268 5.22 -3.97 -15.45
CA THR A 268 3.89 -4.47 -15.12
C THR A 268 3.25 -3.62 -14.02
N LEU A 269 4.01 -3.28 -12.97
CA LEU A 269 3.55 -2.42 -11.87
C LEU A 269 3.03 -1.06 -12.36
N SER A 270 3.63 -0.50 -13.42
CA SER A 270 3.18 0.77 -14.01
C SER A 270 1.77 0.71 -14.62
N GLN A 271 1.30 -0.50 -14.96
CA GLN A 271 -0.01 -0.73 -15.58
C GLN A 271 -1.08 -1.16 -14.56
N TYR A 272 -0.71 -1.43 -13.31
CA TYR A 272 -1.65 -1.89 -12.29
C TYR A 272 -2.56 -0.76 -11.80
N PRO A 273 -3.84 -1.03 -11.48
CA PRO A 273 -4.75 -0.02 -10.95
C PRO A 273 -4.47 0.37 -9.48
N HIS A 274 -3.74 -0.46 -8.74
CA HIS A 274 -3.54 -0.26 -7.30
C HIS A 274 -2.69 0.99 -6.99
N LEU A 275 -2.84 1.49 -5.75
CA LEU A 275 -2.14 2.67 -5.25
C LEU A 275 -0.70 2.35 -4.81
N MET A 276 -0.50 1.19 -4.20
CA MET A 276 0.79 0.77 -3.63
C MET A 276 1.12 -0.68 -4.01
N ALA A 277 2.41 -1.00 -4.03
CA ALA A 277 2.93 -2.34 -4.27
C ALA A 277 3.85 -2.80 -3.14
N ASN A 278 3.82 -4.10 -2.84
CA ASN A 278 4.58 -4.75 -1.78
C ASN A 278 5.12 -6.10 -2.29
N LYS A 279 6.38 -6.52 -2.03
CA LYS A 279 7.44 -5.90 -1.20
C LYS A 279 8.57 -5.42 -2.09
N VAL A 280 9.07 -4.20 -1.89
CA VAL A 280 10.31 -3.72 -2.51
C VAL A 280 11.44 -3.68 -1.48
N LYS A 281 12.64 -4.14 -1.84
CA LYS A 281 13.82 -4.10 -0.96
C LYS A 281 15.05 -3.60 -1.69
N PHE A 282 15.74 -2.64 -1.08
CA PHE A 282 16.90 -1.98 -1.67
C PHE A 282 18.26 -2.63 -1.36
N ASN A 283 18.39 -3.46 -0.32
CA ASN A 283 19.64 -4.20 -0.08
C ASN A 283 19.50 -5.29 1.00
N ARG A 284 20.27 -6.37 0.89
CA ARG A 284 20.23 -7.54 1.79
C ARG A 284 21.02 -7.31 3.11
N ASN A 285 21.87 -6.28 3.18
CA ASN A 285 22.80 -6.03 4.29
C ASN A 285 22.54 -4.71 5.03
N ARG A 286 21.31 -4.44 5.49
CA ARG A 286 21.14 -3.42 6.53
C ARG A 286 21.68 -3.99 7.85
N LYS A 287 22.91 -3.63 8.23
CA LYS A 287 23.24 -3.48 9.66
C LYS A 287 22.22 -2.50 10.25
N ARG A 288 21.76 -2.75 11.48
CA ARG A 288 20.81 -1.87 12.18
C ARG A 288 21.31 -0.42 12.09
N PRO A 289 20.44 0.58 11.91
CA PRO A 289 20.86 1.98 12.01
C PRO A 289 21.56 2.18 13.36
N ASP A 290 22.63 2.97 13.34
CA ASP A 290 23.38 3.34 14.54
C ASP A 290 22.42 3.94 15.57
N ALA A 291 22.47 3.41 16.81
CA ALA A 291 21.57 3.83 17.89
C ALA A 291 21.75 5.32 18.26
N ASN A 292 22.83 5.95 17.77
CA ASN A 292 23.16 7.35 18.04
C ASN A 292 22.72 8.32 16.94
N TYR A 293 22.03 7.88 15.87
CA TYR A 293 21.57 8.78 14.82
C TYR A 293 20.33 9.59 15.29
N LYS A 294 20.55 10.82 15.76
CA LYS A 294 19.49 11.79 16.04
C LYS A 294 19.29 12.70 14.82
N LEU A 295 18.07 12.70 14.28
CA LEU A 295 17.59 13.78 13.42
C LEU A 295 17.06 14.87 14.35
N GLU A 296 17.87 15.91 14.56
CA GLU A 296 17.38 17.14 15.17
C GLU A 296 16.85 18.02 14.03
N CYS A 297 15.52 18.20 14.01
CA CYS A 297 14.86 19.21 13.20
C CYS A 297 14.31 20.23 14.19
N GLU A 298 14.87 21.43 14.19
CA GLU A 298 14.26 22.63 14.78
C GLU A 298 13.10 23.12 13.90
#